data_AF-X1HKX2-F1
#
_entry.id   AF-X1HKX2-F1
#
_cell.length_a   1.000
_cell.length_b   1.000
_cell.length_c   1.000
_cell.angle_alpha   90.00
_cell.angle_beta   90.00
_cell.angle_gamma   90.00
#
_symmetry.space_group_name_H-M   'P 1'
#
loop_
_entity.id
_entity.type
_entity.pdbx_description
1 polymer ?
#
loop_
_entity_poly.entity_id
_entity_poly.type
_entity_poly.pdbx_seq_one_letter_code
_entity_poly.pdbx_strand_id
1 'polypeptide(L)'
;MGLLPVAKDVLGKYLYDTASVSGFQGAAILANSKNKEAAWKYVRFITSPIVQRAYLTEMPVWTSVQTSAYAMTMDPVIDIKAKEIASVHHRPKVPPYPEVSSILQRYIHSALTGKMEPKAALDKAKTEIEAVMGL
;
A
#
# COMPACT_ATOMS: atom_id res chain seq x y z
N MET A 1 -3.67 -14.53 10.75
CA MET A 1 -3.13 -13.70 9.65
C MET A 1 -1.62 -13.90 9.63
N GLY A 2 -1.00 -14.04 8.46
CA GLY A 2 0.45 -14.27 8.31
C GLY A 2 1.08 -13.24 7.38
N LEU A 3 2.41 -13.27 7.26
CA LEU A 3 3.15 -12.41 6.32
C LEU A 3 2.85 -12.81 4.86
N LEU A 4 2.95 -11.86 3.94
CA LEU A 4 2.81 -12.12 2.49
C LEU A 4 4.13 -12.67 1.93
N PRO A 5 4.23 -13.95 1.58
CA PRO A 5 5.50 -14.55 1.20
C PRO A 5 6.01 -13.97 -0.11
N VAL A 6 7.32 -13.81 -0.21
CA VAL A 6 8.00 -13.56 -1.49
C VAL A 6 8.16 -14.86 -2.28
N ALA A 7 8.50 -14.74 -3.57
CA ALA A 7 8.79 -15.91 -4.40
C ALA A 7 10.04 -16.66 -3.90
N LYS A 8 10.07 -17.99 -4.10
CA LYS A 8 11.15 -18.84 -3.55
C LYS A 8 12.54 -18.44 -4.02
N ASP A 9 12.64 -17.95 -5.25
CA ASP A 9 13.88 -17.52 -5.88
C ASP A 9 14.41 -16.19 -5.33
N VAL A 10 13.64 -15.45 -4.54
CA VAL A 10 14.07 -14.19 -3.90
C VAL A 10 14.25 -14.29 -2.38
N LEU A 11 13.92 -15.44 -1.77
CA LEU A 11 14.15 -15.68 -0.34
C LEU A 11 15.64 -15.50 0.03
N GLY A 12 15.91 -14.78 1.12
CA GLY A 12 17.27 -14.49 1.59
C GLY A 12 18.10 -13.55 0.71
N LYS A 13 17.56 -13.04 -0.41
CA LYS A 13 18.27 -12.06 -1.27
C LYS A 13 18.07 -10.61 -0.82
N TYR A 14 17.03 -10.34 -0.04
CA TYR A 14 16.66 -9.01 0.43
C TYR A 14 16.54 -8.99 1.96
N LEU A 15 16.41 -7.78 2.52
CA LEU A 15 16.29 -7.58 3.97
C LEU A 15 15.06 -8.25 4.58
N TYR A 16 13.98 -8.40 3.79
CA TYR A 16 12.72 -8.95 4.23
C TYR A 16 12.33 -10.17 3.39
N ASP A 17 11.83 -11.22 4.05
CA ASP A 17 11.26 -12.43 3.40
C ASP A 17 9.74 -12.28 3.14
N THR A 18 9.23 -11.06 3.23
CA THR A 18 7.85 -10.67 2.93
C THR A 18 7.85 -9.42 2.06
N ALA A 19 6.80 -9.21 1.28
CA ALA A 19 6.63 -8.02 0.48
C ALA A 19 5.15 -7.63 0.34
N SER A 20 4.89 -6.34 0.57
CA SER A 20 3.58 -5.72 0.37
C SER A 20 3.69 -4.42 -0.43
N VAL A 21 2.54 -3.86 -0.83
CA VAL A 21 2.47 -2.56 -1.51
C VAL A 21 1.72 -1.57 -0.64
N SER A 22 2.22 -0.34 -0.59
CA SER A 22 1.64 0.69 0.27
C SER A 22 0.21 1.05 -0.14
N GLY A 23 -0.71 1.01 0.82
CA GLY A 23 -2.11 1.45 0.68
C GLY A 23 -2.43 2.76 1.42
N PHE A 24 -1.42 3.50 1.91
CA PHE A 24 -1.59 4.66 2.78
C PHE A 24 -2.65 5.64 2.26
N GLN A 25 -3.54 6.05 3.16
CA GLN A 25 -4.54 7.08 2.89
C GLN A 25 -4.10 8.38 3.55
N GLY A 26 -4.06 9.46 2.78
CA GLY A 26 -3.72 10.80 3.27
C GLY A 26 -4.95 11.69 3.32
N ALA A 27 -5.11 12.46 4.39
CA ALA A 27 -6.05 13.57 4.41
C ALA A 27 -5.47 14.74 3.62
N ALA A 28 -6.30 15.38 2.79
CA ALA A 28 -5.91 16.55 1.99
C ALA A 28 -6.90 17.70 2.18
N ILE A 29 -6.40 18.93 2.02
CA ILE A 29 -7.22 20.14 2.02
C ILE A 29 -7.27 20.65 0.59
N LEU A 30 -8.48 20.89 0.06
CA LEU A 30 -8.66 21.43 -1.27
C LEU A 30 -7.97 22.80 -1.39
N ALA A 31 -7.22 23.00 -2.47
CA ALA A 31 -6.46 24.24 -2.71
C ALA A 31 -7.34 25.49 -2.73
N ASN A 32 -8.58 25.36 -3.22
CA ASN A 32 -9.58 26.42 -3.28
C ASN A 32 -10.46 26.54 -2.03
N SER A 33 -10.16 25.81 -0.94
CA SER A 33 -10.91 25.93 0.31
C SER A 33 -10.86 27.37 0.83
N LYS A 34 -12.03 27.89 1.24
CA LYS A 34 -12.20 29.17 1.93
C LYS A 34 -11.94 29.10 3.44
N ASN A 35 -11.75 27.88 3.98
CA ASN A 35 -11.63 27.62 5.42
C ASN A 35 -10.38 26.77 5.70
N LYS A 36 -9.21 27.16 5.17
CA LYS A 36 -7.97 26.35 5.25
C LYS A 36 -7.51 26.12 6.68
N GLU A 37 -7.61 27.14 7.53
CA GLU A 37 -7.20 27.09 8.94
C GLU A 37 -8.08 26.13 9.74
N ALA A 38 -9.39 26.20 9.55
CA ALA A 38 -10.34 25.29 10.21
C ALA A 38 -10.16 23.85 9.70
N ALA A 39 -10.01 23.67 8.39
CA ALA A 39 -9.73 22.36 7.80
C ALA A 39 -8.42 21.76 8.35
N TRP A 40 -7.37 22.58 8.52
CA TRP A 40 -6.11 22.11 9.11
C TRP A 40 -6.25 21.72 10.57
N LYS A 41 -6.98 22.51 11.38
CA LYS A 41 -7.32 22.13 12.76
C LYS A 41 -8.04 20.79 12.81
N TYR A 42 -9.00 20.57 11.91
CA TYR A 42 -9.73 19.31 11.83
C TYR A 42 -8.84 18.13 11.43
N VAL A 43 -8.01 18.27 10.38
CA VAL A 43 -7.05 17.24 9.98
C VAL A 43 -6.15 16.86 11.15
N ARG A 44 -5.56 17.84 11.86
CA ARG A 44 -4.73 17.55 13.04
C ARG A 44 -5.49 16.82 14.14
N PHE A 45 -6.77 17.15 14.34
CA PHE A 45 -7.60 16.48 15.32
C PHE A 45 -7.88 15.02 14.94
N ILE A 46 -8.36 14.75 13.72
CA ILE A 46 -8.71 13.38 13.31
C ILE A 46 -7.49 12.46 13.17
N THR A 47 -6.31 13.02 12.86
CA THR A 47 -5.06 12.26 12.82
C THR A 47 -4.34 12.23 14.17
N SER A 48 -4.92 12.78 15.24
CA SER A 48 -4.26 12.82 16.55
C SER A 48 -4.20 11.43 17.20
N PRO A 49 -3.24 11.17 18.11
CA PRO A 49 -3.18 9.91 18.85
C PRO A 49 -4.46 9.61 19.64
N ILE A 50 -5.13 10.63 20.18
CA ILE A 50 -6.36 10.43 20.95
C ILE A 50 -7.51 9.94 20.09
N VAL A 51 -7.66 10.47 18.87
CA VAL A 51 -8.68 10.00 17.93
C VAL A 51 -8.30 8.62 17.39
N GLN A 52 -7.05 8.41 16.95
CA GLN A 52 -6.64 7.12 16.38
C GLN A 52 -6.76 5.96 17.39
N ARG A 53 -6.54 6.19 18.68
CA ARG A 53 -6.79 5.17 19.72
C ARG A 53 -8.22 4.66 19.76
N ALA A 54 -9.20 5.45 19.33
CA ALA A 54 -10.60 5.05 19.28
C ALA A 54 -10.97 4.28 17.99
N TYR A 55 -10.11 4.30 16.96
CA TYR A 55 -10.36 3.72 15.64
C TYR A 55 -9.21 2.81 15.22
N LEU A 56 -9.13 1.63 15.85
CA LEU A 56 -8.04 0.66 15.67
C LEU A 56 -8.33 -0.42 14.59
N THR A 57 -9.36 -0.23 13.77
CA THR A 57 -9.65 -1.14 12.64
C THR A 57 -8.53 -1.12 11.61
N GLU A 58 -7.88 0.03 11.46
CA GLU A 58 -6.69 0.23 10.61
C GLU A 58 -5.44 0.38 11.48
N MET A 59 -4.27 0.13 10.89
CA MET A 59 -2.99 0.35 11.59
C MET A 59 -2.84 1.84 11.93
N PRO A 60 -2.68 2.22 13.21
CA PRO A 60 -2.45 3.62 13.59
C PRO A 60 -1.15 4.13 12.96
N VAL A 61 -1.04 5.43 12.65
CA VAL A 61 0.22 5.99 12.12
C VAL A 61 1.22 6.33 13.22
N TRP A 62 0.72 6.50 14.45
CA TRP A 62 1.53 6.83 15.61
C TRP A 62 2.04 5.57 16.30
N THR A 63 3.36 5.43 16.39
CA THR A 63 4.01 4.33 17.12
C THR A 63 3.55 4.25 18.57
N SER A 64 3.33 5.39 19.24
CA SER A 64 2.80 5.45 20.61
C SER A 64 1.41 4.85 20.78
N VAL A 65 0.63 4.78 19.69
CA VAL A 65 -0.69 4.13 19.69
C VAL A 65 -0.53 2.65 19.35
N GLN A 66 0.26 2.34 18.32
CA GLN A 66 0.55 0.97 17.88
C GLN A 66 1.08 0.09 19.01
N THR A 67 2.01 0.59 19.82
CA THR A 67 2.65 -0.18 20.91
C THR A 67 1.91 -0.12 22.24
N SER A 68 0.71 0.47 22.27
CA SER A 68 -0.08 0.53 23.50
C SER A 68 -0.69 -0.84 23.85
N ALA A 69 -0.74 -1.17 25.14
CA ALA A 69 -1.38 -2.41 25.61
C ALA A 69 -2.84 -2.54 25.14
N TYR A 70 -3.55 -1.41 25.04
CA TYR A 70 -4.90 -1.36 24.49
C TYR A 70 -4.93 -1.78 23.01
N ALA A 71 -4.05 -1.23 22.17
CA ALA A 71 -3.99 -1.61 20.76
C ALA A 71 -3.65 -3.09 20.56
N MET A 72 -2.71 -3.62 21.33
CA MET A 72 -2.35 -5.05 21.29
C MET A 72 -3.51 -5.97 21.73
N THR A 73 -4.36 -5.49 22.65
CA THR A 73 -5.56 -6.23 23.08
C THR A 73 -6.62 -6.24 21.98
N MET A 74 -6.82 -5.10 21.30
CA MET A 74 -7.83 -4.95 20.26
C MET A 74 -7.40 -5.59 18.92
N ASP A 75 -6.10 -5.64 18.64
CA ASP A 75 -5.52 -6.24 17.45
C ASP A 75 -4.38 -7.20 17.83
N PRO A 76 -4.70 -8.48 18.12
CA PRO A 76 -3.70 -9.47 18.52
C PRO A 76 -2.63 -9.77 17.46
N VAL A 77 -2.80 -9.30 16.22
CA VAL A 77 -1.85 -9.51 15.11
C VAL A 77 -1.12 -8.23 14.72
N ILE A 78 -1.18 -7.17 15.52
CA ILE A 78 -0.55 -5.88 15.24
C ILE A 78 0.96 -5.99 14.98
N ASP A 79 1.64 -6.91 15.65
CA ASP A 79 3.08 -7.17 15.42
C ASP A 79 3.36 -7.76 14.04
N ILE A 80 2.46 -8.59 13.52
CA ILE A 80 2.56 -9.13 12.16
C ILE A 80 2.35 -8.00 11.16
N LYS A 81 1.35 -7.12 11.40
CA LYS A 81 1.12 -5.93 10.57
C LYS A 81 2.31 -5.00 10.56
N ALA A 82 2.96 -4.77 11.71
CA ALA A 82 4.16 -3.93 11.81
C ALA A 82 5.33 -4.51 11.00
N LYS A 83 5.55 -5.83 11.06
CA LYS A 83 6.57 -6.52 10.24
C LYS A 83 6.25 -6.41 8.75
N GLU A 84 4.99 -6.58 8.37
CA GLU A 84 4.55 -6.48 6.98
C GLU A 84 4.75 -5.06 6.43
N ILE A 85 4.37 -4.03 7.20
CA ILE A 85 4.56 -2.61 6.85
C ILE A 85 6.04 -2.26 6.68
N ALA A 86 6.93 -2.85 7.48
CA ALA A 86 8.37 -2.61 7.34
C ALA A 86 8.92 -3.06 5.98
N SER A 87 8.26 -4.01 5.31
CA SER A 87 8.64 -4.53 4.00
C SER A 87 7.95 -3.85 2.80
N VAL A 88 7.20 -2.79 3.04
CA VAL A 88 6.31 -2.22 2.04
C VAL A 88 7.05 -1.54 0.89
N HIS A 89 6.63 -1.82 -0.34
CA HIS A 89 7.04 -1.06 -1.51
C HIS A 89 6.07 0.08 -1.80
N HIS A 90 6.61 1.27 -2.04
CA HIS A 90 5.81 2.40 -2.47
C HIS A 90 5.43 2.30 -3.95
N ARG A 91 4.19 2.67 -4.25
CA ARG A 91 3.72 2.81 -5.64
C ARG A 91 4.52 3.92 -6.35
N PRO A 92 4.92 3.73 -7.63
CA PRO A 92 5.52 4.79 -8.44
C PRO A 92 4.71 6.08 -8.44
N LYS A 93 5.39 7.21 -8.27
CA LYS A 93 4.79 8.56 -8.24
C LYS A 93 4.94 9.29 -9.59
N VAL A 94 4.79 8.56 -10.69
CA VAL A 94 4.91 9.11 -12.06
C VAL A 94 3.53 9.22 -12.71
N PRO A 95 3.29 10.24 -13.56
CA PRO A 95 1.99 10.44 -14.21
C PRO A 95 1.39 9.21 -14.91
N PRO A 96 2.15 8.39 -15.67
CA PRO A 96 1.58 7.22 -16.36
C PRO A 96 1.31 6.02 -15.45
N TYR A 97 1.64 6.08 -14.15
CA TYR A 97 1.49 4.91 -13.27
C TYR A 97 0.08 4.30 -13.22
N PRO A 98 -1.04 5.08 -13.23
CA PRO A 98 -2.38 4.50 -13.30
C PRO A 98 -2.60 3.63 -14.55
N GLU A 99 -2.07 4.07 -15.70
CA GLU A 99 -2.16 3.33 -16.96
C GLU A 99 -1.28 2.07 -16.92
N VAL A 100 -0.05 2.20 -16.46
CA VAL A 100 0.85 1.06 -16.21
C VAL A 100 0.21 0.01 -15.30
N SER A 101 -0.44 0.44 -14.22
CA SER A 101 -1.14 -0.46 -13.30
C SER A 101 -2.33 -1.16 -13.97
N SER A 102 -3.09 -0.45 -14.81
CA SER A 102 -4.21 -1.02 -15.57
C SER A 102 -3.73 -2.09 -16.56
N ILE A 103 -2.63 -1.83 -17.27
CA ILE A 103 -1.99 -2.78 -18.20
C ILE A 103 -1.61 -4.07 -17.46
N LEU A 104 -0.88 -3.95 -16.34
CA LEU A 104 -0.51 -5.11 -15.52
C LEU A 104 -1.74 -5.90 -15.06
N GLN A 105 -2.76 -5.22 -14.51
CA GLN A 105 -3.97 -5.90 -14.03
C GLN A 105 -4.67 -6.71 -15.11
N ARG A 106 -4.81 -6.15 -16.33
CA ARG A 106 -5.47 -6.82 -17.45
C ARG A 106 -4.72 -8.08 -17.90
N TYR A 107 -3.41 -8.01 -18.06
CA TYR A 107 -2.63 -9.17 -18.53
C TYR A 107 -2.44 -10.22 -17.43
N ILE A 108 -2.22 -9.81 -16.18
CA ILE A 108 -2.20 -10.74 -15.04
C ILE A 108 -3.54 -11.46 -14.93
N HIS A 109 -4.66 -10.74 -15.02
CA HIS A 109 -5.99 -11.37 -15.02
C HIS A 109 -6.19 -12.35 -16.18
N SER A 110 -5.71 -12.02 -17.38
CA SER A 110 -5.79 -12.90 -18.55
C SER A 110 -4.98 -14.19 -18.35
N ALA A 111 -3.81 -14.11 -17.71
CA ALA A 111 -3.03 -15.27 -17.34
C ALA A 111 -3.74 -16.13 -16.27
N LEU A 112 -4.24 -15.49 -15.21
CA LEU A 112 -4.94 -16.18 -14.11
C LEU A 112 -6.23 -16.87 -14.55
N THR A 113 -6.87 -16.37 -15.62
CA THR A 113 -8.09 -16.96 -16.19
C THR A 113 -7.83 -17.93 -17.34
N GLY A 114 -6.57 -18.25 -17.65
CA GLY A 114 -6.19 -19.19 -18.70
C GLY A 114 -6.44 -18.70 -20.12
N LYS A 115 -6.71 -17.41 -20.32
CA LYS A 115 -6.89 -16.80 -21.66
C LYS A 115 -5.58 -16.55 -22.37
N MET A 116 -4.47 -16.49 -21.62
CA MET A 116 -3.12 -16.31 -22.12
C MET A 116 -2.14 -17.11 -21.26
N GLU A 117 -1.06 -17.62 -21.87
CA GLU A 117 0.05 -18.18 -21.12
C GLU A 117 0.75 -17.08 -20.29
N PRO A 118 1.20 -17.36 -19.04
CA PRO A 118 1.80 -16.36 -18.16
C PRO A 118 2.93 -15.57 -18.79
N LYS A 119 3.83 -16.25 -19.52
CA LYS A 119 4.93 -15.59 -20.24
C LYS A 119 4.43 -14.63 -21.31
N ALA A 120 3.49 -15.08 -22.15
CA ALA A 120 2.95 -14.25 -23.22
C ALA A 120 2.18 -13.03 -22.67
N ALA A 121 1.46 -13.19 -21.55
CA ALA A 121 0.77 -12.09 -20.88
C ALA A 121 1.75 -11.03 -20.38
N LEU A 122 2.82 -11.44 -19.69
CA LEU A 122 3.82 -10.50 -19.17
C LEU A 122 4.66 -9.87 -20.28
N ASP A 123 4.99 -10.59 -21.35
CA ASP A 123 5.69 -10.04 -22.51
C ASP A 123 4.85 -8.92 -23.17
N LYS A 124 3.53 -9.15 -23.37
CA LYS A 124 2.63 -8.11 -23.89
C LYS A 124 2.48 -6.93 -22.95
N ALA A 125 2.37 -7.18 -21.65
CA ALA A 125 2.32 -6.12 -20.65
C ALA A 125 3.56 -5.24 -20.71
N LYS A 126 4.75 -5.83 -20.84
CA LYS A 126 6.02 -5.12 -20.97
C LYS A 126 6.02 -4.19 -22.19
N THR A 127 5.71 -4.72 -23.38
CA THR A 127 5.68 -3.91 -24.61
C THR A 127 4.74 -2.72 -24.51
N GLU A 128 3.55 -2.92 -23.94
CA GLU A 128 2.57 -1.83 -23.81
C GLU A 128 2.97 -0.79 -22.76
N ILE A 129 3.59 -1.23 -21.66
CA ILE A 129 4.16 -0.33 -20.65
C ILE A 129 5.32 0.48 -21.23
N GLU A 130 6.21 -0.13 -22.00
CA GLU A 130 7.32 0.55 -22.67
C GLU A 130 6.81 1.67 -23.58
N ALA A 131 5.75 1.41 -24.36
CA ALA A 131 5.13 2.43 -25.21
C ALA A 131 4.53 3.60 -24.40
N VAL A 132 3.83 3.33 -23.29
CA VAL A 132 3.25 4.37 -22.40
C VAL A 132 4.35 5.19 -21.71
N MET A 133 5.46 4.54 -21.37
CA MET A 133 6.58 5.17 -20.67
C MET A 133 7.55 5.89 -21.63
N GLY A 134 7.44 5.65 -22.95
CA GLY A 134 8.37 6.17 -23.95
C GLY A 134 9.77 5.53 -23.88
N LEU A 135 9.84 4.24 -23.55
CA LEU A 135 11.07 3.44 -23.42
C LEU A 135 11.38 2.63 -24.68
#